data_AF-A0A8I1URJ0-F1
#
_entry.id   AF-A0A8I1URJ0-F1
#
_cell.length_a   1.000
_cell.length_b   1.000
_cell.length_c   1.000
_cell.angle_alpha   90.00
_cell.angle_beta   90.00
_cell.angle_gamma   90.00
#
_symmetry.space_group_name_H-M   'P 1'
#
loop_
_entity.id
_entity.type
_entity.pdbx_description
1 polymer ?
#
loop_
_entity_poly.entity_id
_entity_poly.type
_entity_poly.pdbx_seq_one_letter_code
_entity_poly.pdbx_strand_id
1 'polypeptide(L)'
;MAVLIPNSVMGAGAESFTINGTYTGLSSVPSALHSSTAWTSGFLDSYLGIAAQPNNPIGAWLPLTQALQLAQPYAPLATGFYVYTLDFGTVTFGGTTNPIFTTAFDFPTGTVITAFSYSSVCTKYGKDGKCKKYESNWTATANSAALQITGNKTGVPEPMTLALLGAGLGGIGLMRRKRKAA
;
A
#
# COMPACT_ATOMS: atom_id res chain seq x y z
N MET A 1 7.44 -9.06 3.60
CA MET A 1 6.53 -7.99 3.11
C MET A 1 6.58 -7.98 1.59
N ALA A 2 5.49 -7.62 0.92
CA ALA A 2 5.44 -7.38 -0.51
C ALA A 2 4.85 -6.00 -0.82
N VAL A 3 5.48 -5.29 -1.74
CA VAL A 3 5.03 -4.02 -2.31
C VAL A 3 4.68 -4.27 -3.77
N LEU A 4 3.44 -3.97 -4.14
CA LEU A 4 2.86 -4.20 -5.45
C LEU A 4 2.75 -2.85 -6.15
N ILE A 5 3.64 -2.60 -7.11
CA ILE A 5 3.64 -1.37 -7.90
C ILE A 5 2.85 -1.62 -9.20
N PRO A 6 1.84 -0.80 -9.54
CA PRO A 6 1.03 -1.02 -10.73
C PRO A 6 1.89 -1.03 -11.99
N ASN A 7 1.70 -2.02 -12.87
CA ASN A 7 2.52 -2.19 -14.07
C ASN A 7 2.33 -1.08 -15.13
N SER A 8 1.31 -0.24 -14.96
CA SER A 8 1.06 0.92 -15.80
C SER A 8 1.91 2.13 -15.41
N VAL A 9 2.59 2.10 -14.26
CA VAL A 9 3.54 3.13 -13.84
C VAL A 9 4.85 2.97 -14.62
N MET A 10 5.35 4.08 -15.16
CA MET A 10 6.65 4.10 -15.84
C MET A 10 7.75 3.71 -14.86
N GLY A 11 8.60 2.75 -15.23
CA GLY A 11 9.69 2.29 -14.36
C GLY A 11 9.28 1.26 -13.30
N ALA A 12 8.01 0.85 -13.24
CA ALA A 12 7.50 -0.04 -12.18
C ALA A 12 8.27 -1.36 -11.98
N GLY A 13 8.92 -1.89 -13.03
CA GLY A 13 9.75 -3.10 -12.96
C GLY A 13 11.23 -2.85 -12.72
N ALA A 14 11.63 -1.61 -12.43
CA ALA A 14 13.01 -1.18 -12.24
C ALA A 14 13.20 -0.26 -11.02
N GLU A 15 12.14 -0.05 -10.22
CA GLU A 15 12.20 0.69 -8.97
C GLU A 15 13.20 0.06 -8.00
N SER A 16 13.84 0.92 -7.19
CA SER A 16 14.76 0.52 -6.14
C SER A 16 14.54 1.41 -4.93
N PHE A 17 14.19 0.81 -3.80
CA PHE A 17 13.91 1.52 -2.56
C PHE A 17 14.34 0.70 -1.35
N THR A 18 14.39 1.36 -0.21
CA THR A 18 14.70 0.72 1.08
C THR A 18 13.58 1.01 2.06
N ILE A 19 13.19 -0.01 2.83
CA ILE A 19 12.27 0.14 3.96
C ILE A 19 13.06 -0.16 5.23
N ASN A 20 12.95 0.75 6.19
CA ASN A 20 13.55 0.61 7.51
C ASN A 20 12.54 -0.03 8.47
N GLY A 21 13.01 -0.96 9.28
CA GLY A 21 12.22 -1.68 10.26
C GLY A 21 12.72 -1.39 11.68
N THR A 22 11.83 -0.99 12.58
CA THR A 22 12.10 -0.97 14.03
C THR A 22 11.46 -2.19 14.67
N TYR A 23 12.14 -2.80 15.65
CA TYR A 23 11.71 -4.06 16.29
C TYR A 23 11.55 -5.24 15.32
N THR A 24 12.48 -5.32 14.37
CA THR A 24 12.56 -6.38 13.36
C THR A 24 13.94 -7.05 13.40
N GLY A 25 14.08 -8.20 12.75
CA GLY A 25 15.36 -8.90 12.66
C GLY A 25 16.41 -8.16 11.83
N LEU A 26 15.96 -7.35 10.87
CA LEU A 26 16.80 -6.50 10.02
C LEU A 26 16.29 -5.07 10.01
N SER A 27 17.11 -4.12 10.45
CA SER A 27 16.70 -2.71 10.60
C SER A 27 16.50 -1.97 9.29
N SER A 28 17.04 -2.49 8.18
CA SER A 28 16.95 -1.88 6.86
C SER A 28 17.02 -2.97 5.79
N VAL A 29 16.05 -2.97 4.87
CA VAL A 29 15.91 -4.00 3.84
C VAL A 29 15.73 -3.33 2.49
N PRO A 30 16.60 -3.59 1.50
CA PRO A 30 16.42 -3.11 0.14
C PRO A 30 15.31 -3.91 -0.55
N SER A 31 14.61 -3.27 -1.49
CA SER A 31 13.61 -3.88 -2.33
C SER A 31 14.25 -4.92 -3.26
N ALA A 32 13.71 -6.13 -3.30
CA ALA A 32 14.07 -7.14 -4.29
C ALA A 32 12.90 -7.38 -5.24
N LEU A 33 13.08 -7.15 -6.54
CA LEU A 33 12.07 -7.48 -7.53
C LEU A 33 11.92 -9.00 -7.62
N HIS A 34 10.71 -9.50 -7.47
CA HIS A 34 10.43 -10.94 -7.53
C HIS A 34 10.61 -11.52 -8.94
N SER A 35 10.12 -10.79 -9.96
CA SER A 35 10.19 -11.21 -11.36
C SER A 35 10.12 -10.01 -12.29
N SER A 36 10.79 -10.12 -13.45
CA SER A 36 10.74 -9.14 -14.54
C SER A 36 9.43 -9.15 -15.32
N THR A 37 8.57 -10.14 -15.08
CA THR A 37 7.20 -10.20 -15.63
C THR A 37 6.23 -9.74 -14.56
N ALA A 38 5.26 -8.88 -14.89
CA ALA A 38 4.26 -8.45 -13.90
C ALA A 38 3.29 -9.59 -13.54
N TRP A 39 2.82 -9.58 -12.30
CA TRP A 39 1.72 -10.42 -11.84
C TRP A 39 0.38 -9.90 -12.35
N THR A 40 -0.30 -10.66 -13.22
CA THR A 40 -1.50 -10.22 -13.95
C THR A 40 -2.73 -11.10 -13.72
N SER A 41 -2.60 -12.23 -13.04
CA SER A 41 -3.73 -13.15 -12.80
C SER A 41 -3.47 -14.11 -11.64
N GLY A 42 -4.54 -14.77 -11.16
CA GLY A 42 -4.44 -15.78 -10.10
C GLY A 42 -4.24 -15.19 -8.70
N PHE A 43 -3.45 -15.88 -7.87
CA PHE A 43 -3.19 -15.54 -6.48
C PHE A 43 -1.73 -15.13 -6.25
N LEU A 44 -1.52 -14.16 -5.36
CA LEU A 44 -0.19 -13.59 -5.10
C LEU A 44 0.77 -14.60 -4.46
N ASP A 45 0.27 -15.46 -3.57
CA ASP A 45 1.07 -16.49 -2.92
C ASP A 45 1.63 -17.49 -3.95
N SER A 46 0.79 -17.95 -4.88
CA SER A 46 1.18 -18.83 -5.98
C SER A 46 2.22 -18.16 -6.89
N TYR A 47 2.04 -16.86 -7.18
CA TYR A 47 3.00 -16.08 -7.94
C TYR A 47 4.36 -15.94 -7.22
N LEU A 48 4.33 -15.81 -5.90
CA LEU A 48 5.51 -15.74 -5.03
C LEU A 48 6.15 -17.11 -4.74
N GLY A 49 5.49 -18.22 -5.10
CA GLY A 49 5.95 -19.57 -4.77
C GLY A 49 5.79 -19.94 -3.29
N ILE A 50 4.84 -19.31 -2.59
CA ILE A 50 4.50 -19.60 -1.19
C ILE A 50 3.05 -20.08 -1.08
N ALA A 51 2.69 -20.69 0.05
CA ALA A 51 1.32 -21.15 0.33
C ALA A 51 0.75 -20.40 1.53
N ALA A 52 0.13 -19.25 1.29
CA ALA A 52 -0.23 -18.31 2.34
C ALA A 52 -1.75 -18.13 2.51
N GLN A 53 -2.21 -17.94 3.75
CA GLN A 53 -3.63 -17.68 4.05
C GLN A 53 -3.83 -16.38 4.83
N PRO A 54 -4.89 -15.60 4.56
CA PRO A 54 -5.93 -15.86 3.56
C PRO A 54 -5.44 -15.67 2.12
N ASN A 55 -6.10 -16.32 1.17
CA ASN A 55 -5.81 -16.17 -0.25
C ASN A 55 -5.92 -14.72 -0.73
N ASN A 56 -5.01 -14.35 -1.63
CA ASN A 56 -4.83 -12.99 -2.11
C ASN A 56 -4.97 -12.96 -3.66
N PRO A 57 -6.19 -13.03 -4.22
CA PRO A 57 -6.40 -12.97 -5.66
C PRO A 57 -6.19 -11.55 -6.21
N ILE A 58 -5.73 -11.43 -7.46
CA ILE A 58 -5.51 -10.11 -8.08
C ILE A 58 -6.76 -9.24 -8.11
N GLY A 59 -7.93 -9.87 -8.26
CA GLY A 59 -9.23 -9.21 -8.28
C GLY A 59 -9.59 -8.51 -6.96
N ALA A 60 -8.87 -8.77 -5.87
CA ALA A 60 -9.09 -8.06 -4.61
C ALA A 60 -8.43 -6.66 -4.56
N TRP A 61 -7.51 -6.38 -5.48
CA TRP A 61 -6.73 -5.13 -5.48
C TRP A 61 -6.86 -4.36 -6.78
N LEU A 62 -6.80 -5.05 -7.92
CA LEU A 62 -6.76 -4.43 -9.23
C LEU A 62 -7.94 -3.47 -9.50
N PRO A 63 -9.21 -3.81 -9.18
CA PRO A 63 -10.33 -2.89 -9.42
C PRO A 63 -10.19 -1.56 -8.67
N LEU A 64 -9.73 -1.60 -7.42
CA LEU A 64 -9.55 -0.39 -6.62
C LEU A 64 -8.33 0.41 -7.09
N THR A 65 -7.23 -0.26 -7.45
CA THR A 65 -6.07 0.39 -8.09
C THR A 65 -6.48 1.12 -9.37
N GLN A 66 -7.25 0.48 -10.25
CA GLN A 66 -7.75 1.09 -11.48
C GLN A 66 -8.68 2.27 -11.19
N ALA A 67 -9.57 2.16 -10.19
CA ALA A 67 -10.44 3.26 -9.79
C ALA A 67 -9.66 4.50 -9.31
N LEU A 68 -8.57 4.30 -8.56
CA LEU A 68 -7.69 5.39 -8.14
C LEU A 68 -6.92 6.02 -9.32
N GLN A 69 -6.54 5.22 -10.31
CA GLN A 69 -5.86 5.71 -11.51
C GLN A 69 -6.81 6.49 -12.42
N LEU A 70 -8.08 6.09 -12.53
CA LEU A 70 -9.10 6.86 -13.27
C LEU A 70 -9.32 8.26 -12.69
N ALA A 71 -9.09 8.45 -11.39
CA ALA A 71 -9.16 9.77 -10.77
C ALA A 71 -7.97 10.68 -11.13
N GLN A 72 -6.93 10.14 -11.78
CA GLN A 72 -5.78 10.90 -12.26
C GLN A 72 -5.90 11.12 -13.78
N PRO A 73 -5.79 12.37 -14.27
CA PRO A 73 -5.84 12.62 -15.71
C PRO A 73 -4.65 11.93 -16.41
N TYR A 74 -4.96 11.14 -17.44
CA TYR A 74 -4.00 10.46 -18.33
C TYR A 74 -3.19 9.30 -17.73
N ALA A 75 -3.57 8.74 -16.57
CA ALA A 75 -2.92 7.53 -16.06
C ALA A 75 -3.41 6.27 -16.82
N PRO A 76 -2.53 5.50 -17.48
CA PRO A 76 -2.92 4.20 -18.04
C PRO A 76 -3.37 3.27 -16.91
N LEU A 77 -4.40 2.48 -17.19
CA LEU A 77 -4.96 1.54 -16.22
C LEU A 77 -4.01 0.36 -16.01
N ALA A 78 -3.77 0.03 -14.75
CA ALA A 78 -3.04 -1.16 -14.36
C ALA A 78 -3.75 -2.41 -14.89
N THR A 79 -2.98 -3.37 -15.37
CA THR A 79 -3.44 -4.74 -15.69
C THR A 79 -2.78 -5.77 -14.78
N GLY A 80 -1.84 -5.33 -13.94
CA GLY A 80 -1.10 -6.17 -13.02
C GLY A 80 -0.16 -5.35 -12.16
N PHE A 81 0.71 -6.05 -11.45
CA PHE A 81 1.66 -5.46 -10.52
C PHE A 81 3.06 -6.04 -10.69
N TYR A 82 4.07 -5.17 -10.64
CA TYR A 82 5.41 -5.62 -10.28
C TYR A 82 5.50 -5.79 -8.77
N VAL A 83 6.02 -6.94 -8.34
CA VAL A 83 6.03 -7.32 -6.93
C VAL A 83 7.46 -7.24 -6.41
N TYR A 84 7.65 -6.38 -5.42
CA TYR A 84 8.89 -6.25 -4.68
C TYR A 84 8.76 -6.93 -3.33
N THR A 85 9.66 -7.85 -3.02
CA THR A 85 9.70 -8.55 -1.74
C THR A 85 10.75 -7.93 -0.83
N LEU A 86 10.41 -7.82 0.46
CA LEU A 86 11.30 -7.37 1.52
C LEU A 86 11.22 -8.35 2.68
N ASP A 87 12.35 -8.97 3.02
CA ASP A 87 12.49 -9.88 4.16
C ASP A 87 13.15 -9.15 5.34
N PHE A 88 12.41 -9.00 6.42
CA PHE A 88 12.85 -8.34 7.65
C PHE A 88 13.39 -9.34 8.69
N GLY A 89 13.56 -10.61 8.30
CA GLY A 89 13.95 -11.69 9.19
C GLY A 89 12.89 -12.00 10.23
N THR A 90 13.34 -12.41 11.42
CA THR A 90 12.44 -12.76 12.52
C THR A 90 11.87 -11.50 13.17
N VAL A 91 10.54 -11.45 13.30
CA VAL A 91 9.82 -10.36 13.95
C VAL A 91 8.94 -10.93 15.06
N THR A 92 8.77 -10.18 16.16
CA THR A 92 7.91 -10.58 17.28
C THR A 92 6.66 -9.71 17.29
N PHE A 93 5.49 -10.32 17.13
CA PHE A 93 4.19 -9.64 17.22
C PHE A 93 3.58 -9.82 18.62
N GLY A 94 2.84 -8.81 19.09
CA GLY A 94 2.10 -8.90 20.36
C GLY A 94 2.95 -8.77 21.63
N GLY A 95 4.21 -8.33 21.51
CA GLY A 95 5.04 -7.91 22.63
C GLY A 95 4.80 -6.45 23.02
N THR A 96 5.68 -5.89 23.87
CA THR A 96 5.65 -4.46 24.24
C THR A 96 6.00 -3.54 23.07
N THR A 97 6.64 -4.07 22.02
CA THR A 97 7.09 -3.33 20.84
C THR A 97 6.72 -4.09 19.56
N ASN A 98 5.67 -3.64 18.86
CA ASN A 98 5.32 -4.19 17.55
C ASN A 98 6.27 -3.66 16.46
N PRO A 99 6.50 -4.42 15.37
CA PRO A 99 7.33 -3.94 14.28
C PRO A 99 6.74 -2.69 13.63
N ILE A 100 7.60 -1.71 13.37
CA ILE A 100 7.24 -0.46 12.68
C ILE A 100 8.08 -0.38 11.41
N PHE A 101 7.43 -0.09 10.29
CA PHE A 101 8.09 0.03 8.99
C PHE A 101 7.99 1.47 8.48
N THR A 102 9.11 2.04 8.06
CA THR A 102 9.19 3.41 7.52
C THR A 102 9.98 3.43 6.22
N THR A 103 9.64 4.36 5.34
CA THR A 103 10.38 4.58 4.10
C THR A 103 10.26 6.03 3.67
N ALA A 104 11.28 6.53 2.98
CA ALA A 104 11.28 7.84 2.35
C ALA A 104 10.95 7.74 0.85
N PHE A 105 10.67 6.53 0.34
CA PHE A 105 10.31 6.34 -1.05
C PHE A 105 8.86 6.79 -1.29
N ASP A 106 8.68 7.63 -2.30
CA ASP A 106 7.36 8.09 -2.73
C ASP A 106 6.71 7.03 -3.63
N PHE A 107 5.77 6.28 -3.05
CA PHE A 107 5.08 5.24 -3.81
C PHE A 107 4.10 5.84 -4.84
N PRO A 108 4.06 5.28 -6.07
CA PRO A 108 3.04 5.62 -7.05
C PRO A 108 1.62 5.34 -6.55
N THR A 109 0.66 6.13 -7.04
CA THR A 109 -0.76 5.92 -6.74
C THR A 109 -1.21 4.52 -7.18
N GLY A 110 -1.96 3.84 -6.32
CA GLY A 110 -2.45 2.50 -6.58
C GLY A 110 -1.48 1.39 -6.15
N THR A 111 -0.31 1.76 -5.60
CA THR A 111 0.59 0.81 -4.93
C THR A 111 -0.12 0.15 -3.76
N VAL A 112 0.04 -1.16 -3.63
CA VAL A 112 -0.52 -1.95 -2.53
C VAL A 112 0.61 -2.57 -1.73
N ILE A 113 0.56 -2.47 -0.41
CA ILE A 113 1.54 -3.08 0.50
C ILE A 113 0.82 -4.13 1.31
N THR A 114 1.34 -5.36 1.26
CA THR A 114 0.85 -6.51 2.02
C THR A 114 1.99 -7.17 2.77
N ALA A 115 1.68 -7.78 3.92
CA ALA A 115 2.65 -8.53 4.70
C ALA A 115 2.39 -10.03 4.61
N PHE A 116 3.48 -10.78 4.65
CA PHE A 116 3.51 -12.22 4.80
C PHE A 116 4.37 -12.52 6.02
N SER A 117 3.89 -13.40 6.89
CA SER A 117 4.67 -13.92 8.01
C SER A 117 4.74 -15.43 7.90
N TYR A 118 5.94 -15.97 8.04
CA TYR A 118 6.14 -17.40 8.19
C TYR A 118 6.22 -17.70 9.69
N SER A 119 5.31 -18.55 10.17
CA SER A 119 5.32 -19.00 11.57
C SER A 119 5.47 -20.50 11.62
N SER A 120 6.19 -20.99 12.63
CA SER A 120 6.31 -22.40 12.95
C SER A 120 5.80 -22.61 14.37
N VAL A 121 4.68 -23.32 14.49
CA VAL A 121 4.04 -23.59 15.78
C VAL A 121 4.24 -25.05 16.13
N CYS A 122 4.62 -25.32 17.38
CA CYS A 122 4.67 -26.68 17.85
C CYS A 122 3.25 -27.23 18.03
N THR A 123 2.90 -28.26 17.27
CA THR A 123 1.57 -28.90 17.36
C THR A 123 1.60 -30.19 18.15
N LYS A 124 2.78 -30.74 18.44
CA LYS A 124 2.94 -31.93 19.28
C LYS A 124 4.21 -31.86 20.11
N TYR A 125 4.05 -31.87 21.42
CA TYR A 125 5.14 -32.04 22.38
C TYR A 125 5.36 -33.53 22.68
N GLY A 126 6.62 -33.94 22.80
CA GLY A 126 6.99 -35.25 23.29
C GLY A 126 6.91 -35.33 24.81
N LYS A 127 7.00 -36.54 25.36
CA LYS A 127 7.08 -36.78 26.81
C LYS A 127 8.34 -36.15 27.45
N ASP A 128 9.33 -35.81 26.64
CA ASP A 128 10.55 -35.09 27.01
C ASP A 128 10.37 -33.56 27.07
N GLY A 129 9.14 -33.05 26.88
CA GLY A 129 8.85 -31.62 26.82
C GLY A 129 9.36 -30.92 25.56
N LYS A 130 10.01 -31.65 24.64
CA LYS A 130 10.53 -31.11 23.38
C LYS A 130 9.46 -31.17 22.31
N CYS A 131 9.45 -30.18 21.42
CA CYS A 131 8.58 -30.25 20.26
C CYS A 131 8.99 -31.40 19.32
N LYS A 132 8.01 -32.20 18.89
CA LYS A 132 8.19 -33.34 17.97
C LYS A 132 7.55 -33.11 16.61
N LYS A 133 6.59 -32.20 16.52
CA LYS A 133 5.95 -31.80 15.27
C LYS A 133 5.76 -30.29 15.25
N TYR A 134 6.30 -29.68 14.21
CA TYR A 134 6.02 -28.30 13.87
C TYR A 134 5.05 -28.27 12.71
N GLU A 135 4.09 -27.36 12.77
CA GLU A 135 3.33 -26.94 11.61
C GLU A 135 3.79 -25.55 11.25
N SER A 136 4.26 -25.41 10.02
CA SER A 136 4.65 -24.13 9.48
C SER A 136 3.62 -23.64 8.49
N ASN A 137 3.19 -22.40 8.71
CA ASN A 137 2.17 -21.77 7.89
C ASN A 137 2.63 -20.38 7.51
N TRP A 138 2.46 -20.04 6.24
CA TRP A 138 2.49 -18.66 5.81
C TRP A 138 1.14 -18.03 6.11
N THR A 139 1.18 -16.94 6.86
CA THR A 139 0.03 -16.08 7.07
C THR A 139 0.22 -14.84 6.20
N ALA A 140 -0.77 -14.55 5.37
CA ALA A 140 -0.83 -13.32 4.58
C ALA A 140 -1.72 -12.29 5.29
N THR A 141 -1.63 -11.05 4.82
CA THR A 141 -2.55 -9.99 5.25
C THR A 141 -3.83 -10.11 4.44
N ALA A 142 -4.99 -10.04 5.12
CA ALA A 142 -6.27 -9.93 4.43
C ALA A 142 -6.32 -8.66 3.58
N ASN A 143 -7.04 -8.66 2.46
CA ASN A 143 -7.08 -7.51 1.55
C ASN A 143 -7.53 -6.21 2.23
N SER A 144 -8.42 -6.29 3.24
CA SER A 144 -8.85 -5.14 4.03
C SER A 144 -7.78 -4.54 4.94
N ALA A 145 -6.74 -5.31 5.26
CA ALA A 145 -5.59 -4.87 6.04
C ALA A 145 -4.37 -4.56 5.16
N ALA A 146 -4.49 -4.68 3.83
CA ALA A 146 -3.48 -4.18 2.91
C ALA A 146 -3.52 -2.65 2.88
N LEU A 147 -2.35 -2.02 2.89
CA LEU A 147 -2.27 -0.57 2.75
C LEU A 147 -2.25 -0.23 1.27
N GLN A 148 -3.16 0.63 0.84
CA GLN A 148 -3.15 1.16 -0.51
C GLN A 148 -2.77 2.64 -0.51
N ILE A 149 -1.80 2.97 -1.34
CA ILE A 149 -1.35 4.35 -1.52
C ILE A 149 -2.32 5.05 -2.45
N THR A 150 -3.22 5.81 -1.85
CA THR A 150 -4.00 6.82 -2.54
C THR A 150 -3.09 8.03 -2.77
N GLY A 151 -3.02 8.52 -4.02
CA GLY A 151 -2.15 9.64 -4.38
C GLY A 151 -2.24 10.84 -3.44
N ASN A 152 -1.16 11.60 -3.37
CA ASN A 152 -1.06 12.75 -2.47
C ASN A 152 -2.16 13.78 -2.80
N LYS A 153 -2.73 14.37 -1.75
CA LYS A 153 -3.74 15.43 -1.81
C LYS A 153 -3.22 16.59 -2.67
N THR A 154 -3.59 16.66 -3.94
CA THR A 154 -3.63 17.96 -4.60
C THR A 154 -4.57 18.79 -3.74
N GLY A 155 -4.07 19.87 -3.14
CA GLY A 155 -4.94 20.84 -2.47
C GLY A 155 -6.11 21.08 -3.40
N VAL A 156 -7.32 20.75 -2.94
CA VAL A 156 -8.54 21.04 -3.69
C VAL A 156 -8.38 22.49 -4.10
N PRO A 157 -8.28 22.83 -5.40
CA PRO A 157 -8.25 24.22 -5.80
C PRO A 157 -9.48 24.81 -5.15
N GLU A 158 -9.28 25.78 -4.24
CA GLU A 158 -10.39 26.35 -3.49
C GLU A 158 -11.49 26.66 -4.51
N PRO A 159 -12.68 26.05 -4.37
CA PRO A 159 -13.66 26.12 -5.42
C PRO A 159 -13.90 27.60 -5.73
N MET A 160 -14.12 27.94 -7.00
CA MET A 160 -14.43 29.30 -7.47
C MET A 160 -15.54 29.98 -6.65
N THR A 161 -16.26 29.25 -5.78
CA THR A 161 -17.10 29.74 -4.70
C THR A 161 -16.44 30.78 -3.78
N LEU A 162 -15.14 30.71 -3.48
CA LEU A 162 -14.47 31.75 -2.67
C LEU A 162 -14.30 33.06 -3.45
N ALA A 163 -13.94 32.95 -4.73
CA ALA A 163 -13.91 34.09 -5.65
C ALA A 163 -15.33 34.65 -5.90
N LEU A 164 -16.35 33.80 -6.04
CA LEU A 164 -17.76 34.19 -6.21
C LEU A 164 -18.32 34.85 -4.94
N LEU A 165 -17.98 34.34 -3.76
CA LEU A 165 -18.38 34.94 -2.48
C LEU A 165 -17.70 36.30 -2.29
N GLY A 166 -16.41 36.42 -2.62
CA GLY A 166 -15.67 37.68 -2.61
C GLY A 166 -16.25 38.70 -3.59
N ALA A 167 -16.53 38.29 -4.83
CA ALA A 167 -17.16 39.14 -5.84
C ALA A 167 -18.59 39.55 -5.44
N GLY A 168 -19.37 38.62 -4.87
CA GLY A 168 -20.72 38.88 -4.38
C GLY A 168 -20.76 39.90 -3.23
N LEU A 169 -19.87 39.74 -2.24
CA LEU A 169 -19.75 40.68 -1.12
C LEU A 169 -19.24 42.06 -1.58
N GLY A 170 -18.28 42.09 -2.51
CA GLY A 170 -17.81 43.33 -3.14
C GLY A 170 -18.92 44.06 -3.90
N GLY A 171 -19.74 43.33 -4.66
CA GLY A 171 -20.90 43.86 -5.37
C GLY A 171 -21.96 44.45 -4.44
N ILE A 172 -22.29 43.76 -3.35
CA ILE A 172 -23.26 44.24 -2.34
C ILE A 172 -22.73 45.50 -1.62
N GLY A 173 -21.42 45.54 -1.32
CA GLY A 173 -20.77 46.71 -0.72
C GLY A 173 -20.87 47.96 -1.61
N LEU A 174 -20.65 47.83 -2.91
CA LEU A 174 -20.77 48.92 -3.88
C LEU A 174 -22.22 49.39 -4.05
N MET A 175 -23.19 48.49 -4.04
CA MET A 175 -24.62 48.85 -4.10
C MET A 175 -25.08 49.63 -2.86
N ARG A 176 -24.59 49.27 -1.67
CA ARG A 176 -24.90 50.02 -0.44
C ARG A 176 -24.31 51.43 -0.42
N ARG A 177 -23.14 51.63 -1.05
CA ARG A 177 -22.50 52.95 -1.11
C ARG A 177 -23.25 53.93 -2.02
N LYS A 178 -23.82 53.45 -3.14
CA LYS A 178 -24.66 54.26 -4.04
C LYS A 178 -25.97 54.73 -3.39
N ARG A 179 -26.53 53.98 -2.43
CA ARG A 179 -27.76 54.36 -1.71
C ARG A 179 -27.56 55.42 -0.61
N LYS A 180 -26.32 55.75 -0.24
CA LYS A 180 -26.03 56.85 0.70
C LYS A 180 -25.64 58.16 0.01
N ALA A 181 -25.44 58.14 -1.30
CA ALA A 181 -25.05 59.30 -2.11
C ALA A 181 -26.19 59.86 -2.97
N ALA A 182 -27.41 59.34 -2.78
CA ALA A 182 -28.67 59.89 -3.25
C ALA A 182 -29.50 60.25 -2.01
#